data_AF-E8UTD8-F1
#
_entry.id   AF-E8UTD8-F1
#
_cell.length_a   1.000
_cell.length_b   1.000
_cell.length_c   1.000
_cell.angle_alpha   90.00
_cell.angle_beta   90.00
_cell.angle_gamma   90.00
#
_symmetry.space_group_name_H-M   'P 1'
#
loop_
_entity.id
_entity.type
_entity.pdbx_description
1 polymer ?
#
loop_
_entity_poly.entity_id
_entity_poly.type
_entity_poly.pdbx_seq_one_letter_code
_entity_poly.pdbx_strand_id
1 'polypeptide(L)'
;MKSKTILIVILIMILSFSIAFVYFNNFASSNKPKEITYYNYSPGGEFITNLKGDRKFVKATIKLQVADKNTLKILEERTPQIRDLIIQILRGKTDQDVEGPEGQEKLKNDIKNQINKIIGERKIVNVYFEEFIVQ
;
A
#
# COMPACT_ATOMS: atom_id res chain seq x y z
N MET A 1 58.52 -13.14 -32.37
CA MET A 1 57.19 -13.81 -32.44
C MET A 1 56.49 -13.91 -31.08
N LYS A 2 57.17 -14.16 -29.96
CA LYS A 2 56.54 -14.34 -28.63
C LYS A 2 55.85 -13.09 -28.04
N SER A 3 56.34 -11.87 -28.33
CA SER A 3 55.76 -10.63 -27.77
C SER A 3 54.38 -10.28 -28.35
N LYS A 4 54.16 -10.52 -29.65
CA LYS A 4 52.88 -10.26 -30.32
C LYS A 4 51.78 -11.24 -29.88
N THR A 5 52.14 -12.50 -29.65
CA THR A 5 51.21 -13.50 -29.10
C THR A 5 50.84 -13.20 -27.65
N ILE A 6 51.79 -12.76 -26.82
CA ILE A 6 51.49 -12.31 -25.44
C ILE A 6 50.51 -11.13 -25.45
N LEU A 7 50.69 -10.16 -26.35
CA LEU A 7 49.80 -9.00 -26.48
C LEU A 7 48.36 -9.42 -26.84
N ILE A 8 48.20 -10.37 -27.76
CA ILE A 8 46.89 -10.88 -28.18
C ILE A 8 46.18 -11.60 -27.04
N VAL A 9 46.89 -12.41 -26.25
CA VAL A 9 46.29 -13.14 -25.11
C VAL A 9 45.80 -12.17 -24.03
N ILE A 10 46.57 -11.12 -23.74
CA ILE A 10 46.16 -10.07 -22.79
C ILE A 10 44.90 -9.36 -23.29
N LEU A 11 44.82 -9.05 -24.58
CA LEU A 11 43.64 -8.39 -25.16
C LEU A 11 42.37 -9.25 -25.03
N ILE A 12 42.48 -10.56 -25.25
CA ILE A 12 41.37 -11.50 -25.12
C ILE A 12 40.92 -11.61 -23.65
N MET A 13 41.88 -11.60 -22.71
CA MET A 13 41.59 -11.68 -21.28
C MET A 13 40.88 -10.42 -20.78
N ILE A 14 41.25 -9.25 -21.30
CA ILE A 14 40.56 -7.99 -21.00
C ILE A 14 39.14 -8.02 -21.57
N LEU A 15 38.97 -8.48 -22.81
CA LEU A 15 37.65 -8.58 -23.43
C LEU A 15 36.71 -9.52 -22.66
N SER A 16 37.20 -10.71 -22.27
CA SER A 16 36.41 -11.68 -21.52
C SER A 16 36.07 -11.18 -20.13
N PHE A 17 37.00 -10.48 -19.47
CA PHE A 17 36.76 -9.84 -18.18
C PHE A 17 35.72 -8.72 -18.28
N SER A 18 35.79 -7.87 -19.31
CA SER A 18 34.78 -6.82 -19.54
C SER A 18 33.39 -7.39 -19.78
N ILE A 19 33.27 -8.48 -20.55
CA ILE A 19 32.00 -9.16 -20.79
C ILE A 19 31.45 -9.74 -19.48
N ALA A 20 32.27 -10.50 -18.75
CA ALA A 20 31.88 -11.08 -17.45
C ALA A 20 31.48 -9.99 -16.44
N PHE A 21 32.20 -8.87 -16.40
CA PHE A 21 31.91 -7.72 -15.54
C PHE A 21 30.55 -7.09 -15.85
N VAL A 22 30.21 -6.93 -17.14
CA VAL A 22 28.90 -6.39 -17.56
C VAL A 22 27.77 -7.36 -17.20
N TYR A 23 27.94 -8.67 -17.44
CA TYR A 23 26.94 -9.68 -17.06
C TYR A 23 26.74 -9.74 -15.54
N PHE A 24 27.84 -9.71 -14.77
CA PHE A 24 27.80 -9.75 -13.32
C PHE A 24 27.12 -8.50 -12.73
N ASN A 25 27.41 -7.30 -13.25
CA ASN A 25 26.81 -6.07 -12.76
C ASN A 25 25.31 -6.00 -13.06
N ASN A 26 24.88 -6.47 -14.23
CA ASN A 26 23.44 -6.57 -14.56
C ASN A 26 22.71 -7.59 -13.68
N PHE A 27 23.32 -8.74 -13.41
CA PHE A 27 22.77 -9.76 -12.50
C PHE A 27 22.65 -9.23 -11.07
N ALA A 28 23.68 -8.55 -10.55
CA ALA A 28 23.67 -7.94 -9.23
C ALA A 28 22.66 -6.77 -9.10
N SER A 29 22.46 -5.97 -10.16
CA SER A 29 21.43 -4.93 -10.18
C SER A 29 20.00 -5.48 -10.20
N SER A 30 19.76 -6.65 -10.81
CA SER A 30 18.42 -7.26 -10.85
C SER A 30 17.95 -7.83 -9.51
N ASN A 31 18.89 -8.18 -8.62
CA ASN A 31 18.62 -8.85 -7.34
C ASN A 31 18.58 -7.90 -6.14
N LYS A 32 18.58 -6.58 -6.35
CA LYS A 32 18.33 -5.65 -5.24
C LYS A 32 16.86 -5.79 -4.80
N PRO A 33 16.56 -6.06 -3.52
CA PRO A 33 15.19 -6.11 -3.05
C PRO A 33 14.52 -4.76 -3.37
N LYS A 34 13.37 -4.79 -4.05
CA LYS A 34 12.58 -3.57 -4.28
C LYS A 34 12.23 -2.98 -2.92
N GLU A 35 12.67 -1.76 -2.64
CA GLU A 35 12.17 -1.00 -1.50
C GLU A 35 10.65 -0.87 -1.62
N ILE A 36 9.91 -1.37 -0.63
CA ILE A 36 8.46 -1.29 -0.62
C ILE A 36 8.09 0.16 -0.30
N THR A 37 7.77 0.95 -1.33
CA THR A 37 7.24 2.29 -1.15
C THR A 37 5.74 2.21 -0.90
N TYR A 38 5.31 2.67 0.28
CA TYR A 38 3.90 2.86 0.58
C TYR A 38 3.45 4.28 0.24
N TYR A 39 2.19 4.40 -0.15
CA TYR A 39 1.52 5.66 -0.39
C TYR A 39 0.30 5.77 0.50
N ASN A 40 0.00 6.98 0.96
CA ASN A 40 -1.20 7.27 1.74
C ASN A 40 -2.21 8.00 0.86
N TYR A 41 -3.45 7.51 0.90
CA TYR A 41 -4.60 8.09 0.25
C TYR A 41 -5.58 8.62 1.29
N SER A 42 -6.16 9.79 1.00
CA SER A 42 -7.20 10.38 1.83
C SER A 42 -8.50 10.45 1.04
N PRO A 43 -9.59 9.80 1.50
CA PRO A 43 -10.91 9.96 0.90
C PRO A 43 -11.54 11.34 1.18
N GLY A 44 -10.77 12.30 1.71
CA GLY A 44 -11.17 13.66 2.06
C GLY A 44 -12.00 13.76 3.34
N GLY A 45 -12.01 14.94 3.96
CA GLY A 45 -12.91 15.32 5.06
C GLY A 45 -13.00 14.36 6.25
N GLU A 46 -13.98 14.64 7.11
CA GLU A 46 -14.37 13.77 8.22
C GLU A 46 -15.55 12.86 7.81
N PHE A 47 -15.68 11.74 8.51
CA PHE A 47 -16.82 10.85 8.47
C PHE A 47 -17.63 11.03 9.74
N ILE A 48 -18.88 11.48 9.60
CA ILE A 48 -19.82 11.62 10.71
C ILE A 48 -21.07 10.80 10.38
N THR A 49 -21.39 9.81 11.21
CA THR A 49 -22.62 9.04 11.08
C THR A 49 -23.06 8.49 12.43
N ASN A 50 -24.35 8.23 12.56
CA ASN A 50 -24.90 7.47 13.68
C ASN A 50 -24.39 6.03 13.62
N LEU A 51 -24.16 5.44 14.79
CA LEU A 51 -23.92 4.02 14.96
C LEU A 51 -25.26 3.25 15.00
N LYS A 52 -25.21 1.95 14.78
CA LYS A 52 -26.37 1.07 14.92
C LYS A 52 -26.76 0.95 16.39
N GLY A 53 -28.04 1.16 16.67
CA GLY A 53 -28.59 1.03 18.02
C GLY A 53 -28.79 2.41 18.66
N ASP A 54 -28.07 2.67 19.75
CA ASP A 54 -28.19 3.87 20.59
C ASP A 54 -28.06 5.18 19.80
N ARG A 55 -28.43 6.29 20.43
CA ARG A 55 -28.30 7.67 19.89
C ARG A 55 -26.85 8.16 19.88
N LYS A 56 -25.90 7.27 19.61
CA LYS A 56 -24.48 7.57 19.53
C LYS A 56 -24.06 7.81 18.08
N PHE A 57 -23.07 8.68 17.90
CA PHE A 57 -22.45 8.92 16.60
C PHE A 57 -20.94 8.71 16.68
N VAL A 58 -20.37 8.41 15.53
CA VAL A 58 -18.93 8.34 15.34
C VAL A 58 -18.49 9.49 14.45
N LYS A 59 -17.40 10.13 14.87
CA LYS A 59 -16.61 11.04 14.04
C LYS A 59 -15.24 10.39 13.80
N ALA A 60 -14.87 10.20 12.53
CA ALA A 60 -13.60 9.60 12.16
C ALA A 60 -12.92 10.32 11.00
N THR A 61 -11.60 10.43 11.06
CA THR A 61 -10.75 10.86 9.93
C THR A 61 -9.90 9.68 9.51
N ILE A 62 -10.02 9.25 8.24
CA ILE A 62 -9.48 7.98 7.76
C ILE A 62 -8.42 8.22 6.67
N LYS A 63 -7.31 7.48 6.73
CA LYS A 63 -6.33 7.33 5.63
C LYS A 63 -6.18 5.87 5.23
N LEU A 64 -5.96 5.63 3.95
CA LEU A 64 -5.71 4.30 3.40
C LEU A 64 -4.26 4.20 2.94
N GLN A 65 -3.56 3.14 3.31
CA GLN A 65 -2.21 2.85 2.84
C GLN A 65 -2.25 1.86 1.67
N VAL A 66 -1.48 2.14 0.62
CA VAL A 66 -1.37 1.29 -0.58
C VAL A 66 0.09 1.09 -0.96
N ALA A 67 0.39 -0.01 -1.66
CA ALA A 67 1.77 -0.35 -2.06
C ALA A 67 2.12 0.11 -3.49
N ASP A 68 1.18 0.69 -4.24
CA ASP A 68 1.41 1.09 -5.63
C ASP A 68 0.64 2.36 -6.03
N LYS A 69 1.22 3.13 -6.96
CA LYS A 69 0.65 4.40 -7.45
C LYS A 69 -0.59 4.22 -8.34
N ASN A 70 -0.77 3.06 -8.98
CA ASN A 70 -1.94 2.84 -9.82
C ASN A 70 -3.19 2.70 -8.95
N THR A 71 -3.06 2.08 -7.78
CA THR A 71 -4.12 2.03 -6.78
C THR A 71 -4.54 3.42 -6.32
N LEU A 72 -3.62 4.39 -6.15
CA LEU A 72 -4.00 5.78 -5.82
C LEU A 72 -4.99 6.36 -6.84
N LYS A 73 -4.71 6.21 -8.14
CA LYS A 73 -5.61 6.71 -9.20
C LYS A 73 -6.99 6.06 -9.14
N ILE A 74 -7.04 4.75 -8.90
CA ILE A 74 -8.31 4.02 -8.74
C ILE A 74 -9.07 4.54 -7.52
N LEU A 75 -8.38 4.83 -6.41
CA LEU A 75 -9.00 5.37 -5.20
C LEU A 75 -9.55 6.78 -5.43
N GLU A 76 -8.82 7.63 -6.15
CA GLU A 76 -9.25 8.97 -6.52
C GLU A 76 -10.51 8.93 -7.41
N GLU A 77 -10.49 8.12 -8.48
CA GLU A 77 -11.63 7.95 -9.39
C GLU A 77 -12.88 7.39 -8.68
N ARG A 78 -12.68 6.54 -7.67
CA ARG A 78 -13.76 5.87 -6.93
C ARG A 78 -14.01 6.49 -5.55
N THR A 79 -13.53 7.71 -5.29
CA THR A 79 -13.70 8.40 -4.01
C THR A 79 -15.14 8.36 -3.50
N PRO A 80 -16.18 8.69 -4.30
CA PRO A 80 -17.56 8.69 -3.82
C PRO A 80 -18.01 7.30 -3.34
N GLN A 81 -17.67 6.25 -4.10
CA GLN A 81 -18.02 4.87 -3.77
C GLN A 81 -17.32 4.39 -2.49
N ILE A 82 -16.04 4.76 -2.32
CA ILE A 82 -15.27 4.40 -1.13
C ILE A 82 -15.83 5.10 0.11
N ARG A 83 -16.16 6.39 -0.01
CA ARG A 83 -16.76 7.16 1.09
C ARG A 83 -18.09 6.56 1.53
N ASP A 84 -18.97 6.27 0.56
CA ASP A 84 -20.28 5.67 0.82
C ASP A 84 -20.14 4.33 1.56
N LEU A 85 -19.23 3.46 1.07
CA LEU A 85 -18.93 2.18 1.73
C LEU A 85 -18.46 2.36 3.17
N ILE A 86 -17.54 3.30 3.43
CA ILE A 86 -17.05 3.57 4.79
C ILE A 86 -18.20 4.02 5.69
N ILE A 87 -19.06 4.94 5.21
CA ILE A 87 -20.23 5.40 5.97
C ILE A 87 -21.18 4.24 6.28
N GLN A 88 -21.44 3.37 5.30
CA GLN A 88 -22.28 2.18 5.50
C GLN A 88 -21.70 1.24 6.55
N ILE A 89 -20.38 0.98 6.51
CA ILE A 89 -19.70 0.14 7.49
C ILE A 89 -19.84 0.75 8.89
N LEU A 90 -19.50 2.03 9.06
CA LEU A 90 -19.59 2.74 10.33
C LEU A 90 -21.03 2.70 10.88
N ARG A 91 -22.03 2.98 10.04
CA ARG A 91 -23.45 2.93 10.41
C ARG A 91 -23.92 1.54 10.83
N GLY A 92 -23.26 0.49 10.35
CA GLY A 92 -23.57 -0.90 10.71
C GLY A 92 -23.02 -1.34 12.06
N LYS A 93 -22.10 -0.58 12.67
CA LYS A 93 -21.46 -0.92 13.94
C LYS A 93 -22.21 -0.40 15.14
N THR A 94 -22.19 -1.14 16.25
CA THR A 94 -22.59 -0.65 17.57
C THR A 94 -21.44 0.13 18.22
N ASP A 95 -21.69 0.75 19.37
CA ASP A 95 -20.64 1.38 20.19
C ASP A 95 -19.64 0.35 20.75
N GLN A 96 -20.15 -0.80 21.19
CA GLN A 96 -19.33 -1.93 21.65
C GLN A 96 -18.41 -2.48 20.55
N ASP A 97 -18.86 -2.48 19.29
CA ASP A 97 -18.04 -2.96 18.16
C ASP A 97 -16.81 -2.08 17.90
N VAL A 98 -16.85 -0.81 18.29
CA VAL A 98 -15.80 0.18 18.02
C VAL A 98 -15.09 0.66 19.29
N GLU A 99 -15.43 0.07 20.43
CA GLU A 99 -14.86 0.42 21.73
C GLU A 99 -13.43 -0.12 21.87
N GLY A 100 -12.55 0.75 22.38
CA GLY A 100 -11.17 0.41 22.68
C GLY A 100 -10.31 0.03 21.45
N PRO A 101 -9.04 -0.35 21.68
CA PRO A 101 -8.10 -0.65 20.62
C PRO A 101 -8.51 -1.85 19.74
N GLU A 102 -9.10 -2.89 20.33
CA GLU A 102 -9.48 -4.11 19.61
C GLU A 102 -10.66 -3.86 18.65
N GLY A 103 -11.69 -3.14 19.09
CA GLY A 103 -12.83 -2.76 18.25
C GLY A 103 -12.40 -1.90 17.07
N GLN A 104 -11.52 -0.92 17.31
CA GLN A 104 -10.96 -0.10 16.25
C GLN A 104 -10.10 -0.90 15.26
N GLU A 105 -9.31 -1.87 15.73
CA GLU A 105 -8.51 -2.72 14.84
C GLU A 105 -9.39 -3.64 13.99
N LYS A 106 -10.45 -4.21 14.56
CA LYS A 106 -11.48 -4.94 13.79
C LYS A 106 -12.13 -4.05 12.74
N LEU A 107 -12.52 -2.83 13.10
CA LEU A 107 -13.12 -1.88 12.16
C LEU A 107 -12.17 -1.50 11.02
N LYS A 108 -10.88 -1.24 11.30
CA LYS A 108 -9.87 -1.00 10.26
C LYS A 108 -9.76 -2.16 9.29
N ASN A 109 -9.75 -3.39 9.80
CA ASN A 109 -9.67 -4.59 8.98
C ASN A 109 -10.94 -4.80 8.14
N ASP A 110 -12.13 -4.52 8.69
CA ASP A 110 -13.38 -4.56 7.94
C ASP A 110 -13.39 -3.54 6.80
N ILE A 111 -13.01 -2.29 7.07
CA ILE A 111 -12.88 -1.23 6.04
C ILE A 111 -11.91 -1.67 4.95
N LYS A 112 -10.71 -2.13 5.33
CA LYS A 112 -9.67 -2.63 4.41
C LYS A 112 -10.22 -3.72 3.50
N ASN A 113 -10.87 -4.73 4.08
CA ASN A 113 -11.36 -5.89 3.36
C ASN A 113 -12.50 -5.53 2.40
N GLN A 114 -13.43 -4.68 2.83
CA GLN A 114 -14.55 -4.26 1.98
C GLN A 114 -14.09 -3.37 0.82
N ILE A 115 -13.14 -2.45 1.05
CA ILE A 115 -12.59 -1.62 -0.04
C ILE A 115 -11.83 -2.50 -1.03
N ASN A 116 -11.02 -3.45 -0.57
CA ASN A 116 -10.30 -4.39 -1.44
C ASN A 116 -11.23 -5.22 -2.33
N LYS A 117 -12.42 -5.59 -1.86
CA LYS A 117 -13.42 -6.29 -2.72
C LYS A 117 -13.87 -5.44 -3.92
N ILE A 118 -13.87 -4.12 -3.78
CA ILE A 118 -14.30 -3.19 -4.84
C ILE A 118 -13.17 -2.91 -5.83
N ILE A 119 -11.95 -2.68 -5.33
CA ILE A 119 -10.83 -2.18 -6.14
C ILE A 119 -9.88 -3.29 -6.62
N GLY A 120 -9.99 -4.49 -6.05
CA GLY A 120 -9.12 -5.63 -6.31
C GLY A 120 -8.40 -6.09 -5.02
N GLU A 121 -8.28 -7.40 -4.83
CA GLU A 121 -7.71 -7.98 -3.61
C GLU A 121 -6.29 -7.47 -3.32
N ARG A 122 -5.99 -7.29 -2.02
CA ARG A 122 -4.67 -6.94 -1.47
C ARG A 122 -4.07 -5.60 -1.92
N LYS A 123 -4.89 -4.65 -2.39
CA LYS A 123 -4.43 -3.31 -2.80
C LYS A 123 -4.29 -2.32 -1.64
N ILE A 124 -5.25 -2.31 -0.72
CA ILE A 124 -5.15 -1.62 0.56
C ILE A 124 -4.34 -2.49 1.52
N VAL A 125 -3.24 -1.94 2.00
CA VAL A 125 -2.31 -2.55 2.96
C VAL A 125 -2.79 -2.30 4.39
N ASN A 126 -3.17 -1.05 4.67
CA ASN A 126 -3.56 -0.63 6.02
C ASN A 126 -4.61 0.49 6.00
N VAL A 127 -5.30 0.67 7.12
CA VAL A 127 -6.27 1.74 7.38
C VAL A 127 -5.86 2.44 8.67
N TYR A 128 -5.75 3.76 8.62
CA TYR A 128 -5.39 4.58 9.76
C TYR A 128 -6.57 5.46 10.15
N PHE A 129 -6.79 5.58 11.47
CA PHE A 129 -7.64 6.61 12.04
C PHE A 129 -6.72 7.73 12.54
N GLU A 130 -6.79 8.90 11.91
CA GLU A 130 -6.13 10.12 12.41
C GLU A 130 -6.94 10.74 13.55
N GLU A 131 -8.26 10.57 13.51
CA GLU A 131 -9.20 10.96 14.55
C GLU A 131 -10.28 9.87 14.66
N PHE A 132 -10.68 9.52 15.87
CA PHE A 132 -11.78 8.58 16.12
C PHE A 132 -12.46 8.91 17.45
N ILE A 133 -13.67 9.45 17.39
CA ILE A 133 -14.45 9.89 18.54
C ILE A 133 -15.83 9.23 18.46
N VAL A 134 -16.27 8.64 19.56
CA VAL A 134 -17.63 8.12 19.75
C VAL A 134 -18.30 8.95 20.83
N GLN A 135 -19.50 9.46 20.57
CA GLN A 135 -20.31 10.25 21.50
C GLN A 135 -21.74 9.74 21.53
#